data_AF-A0A318CRL4-F1
#
_entry.id   AF-A0A318CRL4-F1
#
_cell.length_a   1.000
_cell.length_b   1.000
_cell.length_c   1.000
_cell.angle_alpha   90.00
_cell.angle_beta   90.00
_cell.angle_gamma   90.00
#
_symmetry.space_group_name_H-M   'P 1'
#
loop_
_entity.id
_entity.type
_entity.pdbx_description
1 polymer ?
#
loop_
_entity_poly.entity_id
_entity_poly.type
_entity_poly.pdbx_seq_one_letter_code
_entity_poly.pdbx_strand_id
1 'polypeptide(L)'
;MANLQIKGIRDDLYQEIKKMAAAEGRHVSQQILFLVRDHLAKKGASVRATKTTAQVLLELSGSWEDRKDADQIIAEISHARKNSTKLSGGF
;
A
#
# COMPACT_ATOMS: atom_id res chain seq x y z
N MET A 1 -13.49 21.56 -12.92
CA MET A 1 -12.44 21.18 -11.95
C MET A 1 -12.50 22.14 -10.79
N ALA A 2 -12.61 21.64 -9.55
CA ALA A 2 -12.51 22.49 -8.38
C ALA A 2 -11.05 22.92 -8.19
N ASN A 3 -10.80 24.21 -7.98
CA ASN A 3 -9.50 24.73 -7.61
C ASN A 3 -9.50 25.04 -6.11
N LEU A 4 -8.49 24.56 -5.39
CA LEU A 4 -8.31 24.83 -3.97
C LEU A 4 -7.13 25.78 -3.79
N GLN A 5 -7.40 26.99 -3.33
CA GLN A 5 -6.38 27.95 -2.94
C GLN A 5 -6.20 27.94 -1.42
N ILE A 6 -4.98 27.68 -0.96
CA ILE A 6 -4.61 27.77 0.45
C ILE A 6 -4.00 29.15 0.70
N LYS A 7 -4.59 29.95 1.58
CA LYS A 7 -4.11 31.29 1.95
C LYS A 7 -3.46 31.26 3.34
N GLY A 8 -2.46 32.12 3.55
CA GLY A 8 -1.81 32.27 4.85
C GLY A 8 -0.94 31.08 5.26
N ILE A 9 -0.44 30.30 4.30
CA ILE A 9 0.55 29.28 4.61
C ILE A 9 1.83 29.96 5.10
N ARG A 10 2.32 29.53 6.27
CA ARG A 10 3.60 30.00 6.78
C ARG A 10 4.71 29.52 5.85
N ASP A 11 5.70 30.36 5.59
CA ASP A 11 6.75 30.06 4.60
C ASP A 11 7.58 28.84 5.01
N ASP A 12 7.89 28.69 6.30
CA ASP A 12 8.56 27.51 6.88
C ASP A 12 7.84 26.20 6.51
N LEU A 13 6.52 26.17 6.71
CA LEU A 13 5.69 25.02 6.38
C LEU A 13 5.66 24.75 4.88
N TYR A 14 5.58 25.79 4.05
CA TYR A 14 5.64 25.62 2.59
C TYR A 14 6.98 25.03 2.14
N GLN A 15 8.10 25.49 2.71
CA GLN A 15 9.42 24.94 2.41
C GLN A 15 9.55 23.48 2.82
N GLU A 16 9.04 23.08 3.98
CA GLU A 16 9.05 21.68 4.41
C GLU A 16 8.22 20.78 3.48
N ILE A 17 7.06 21.24 3.03
CA ILE A 17 6.24 20.51 2.04
C ILE A 17 7.00 20.38 0.71
N LYS A 18 7.69 21.43 0.28
CA LYS A 18 8.50 21.42 -0.94
C LYS A 18 9.67 20.43 -0.84
N LYS A 19 10.36 20.38 0.31
CA LYS A 19 11.42 19.39 0.56
C LYS A 19 10.89 17.95 0.52
N MET A 20 9.76 17.69 1.20
CA MET A 20 9.11 16.38 1.14
C MET A 20 8.71 15.99 -0.29
N ALA A 21 8.15 16.93 -1.05
CA ALA A 21 7.77 16.70 -2.43
C ALA A 21 8.99 16.32 -3.30
N ALA A 22 10.12 17.01 -3.12
CA ALA A 22 11.36 16.69 -3.83
C ALA A 22 11.92 15.31 -3.45
N ALA A 23 11.92 14.95 -2.16
CA ALA A 23 12.39 13.64 -1.70
C ALA A 23 11.58 12.48 -2.28
N GLU A 24 10.28 12.70 -2.51
CA GLU A 24 9.34 11.71 -3.05
C GLU A 24 9.20 11.77 -4.58
N GLY A 25 9.94 12.65 -5.26
CA GLY A 25 9.85 12.84 -6.71
C GLY A 25 8.48 13.36 -7.18
N ARG A 26 7.74 14.08 -6.32
CA ARG A 26 6.39 14.60 -6.60
C ARG A 26 6.36 16.11 -6.76
N HIS A 27 5.39 16.61 -7.54
CA HIS A 27 5.06 18.04 -7.54
C HIS A 27 4.38 18.46 -6.23
N VAL A 28 4.54 19.71 -5.82
CA VAL A 28 4.00 20.25 -4.56
C VAL A 28 2.48 20.10 -4.47
N SER A 29 1.74 20.38 -5.54
CA SER A 29 0.27 20.21 -5.59
C SER A 29 -0.15 18.75 -5.33
N GLN A 30 0.57 17.80 -5.93
CA GLN A 30 0.33 16.37 -5.72
C GLN A 30 0.70 15.93 -4.31
N GLN A 31 1.77 16.48 -3.74
CA GLN A 31 2.16 16.22 -2.36
C GLN A 31 1.09 16.73 -1.38
N ILE A 32 0.52 17.91 -1.60
CA ILE A 32 -0.60 18.42 -0.80
C ILE A 32 -1.81 17.48 -0.88
N LEU A 33 -2.20 17.06 -2.08
CA LEU A 33 -3.31 16.12 -2.25
C LEU A 33 -3.06 14.78 -1.55
N PHE A 34 -1.84 14.27 -1.64
CA PHE A 34 -1.42 13.06 -0.93
C PHE A 34 -1.56 13.22 0.58
N LEU A 35 -1.01 14.30 1.15
CA LEU A 35 -1.08 14.58 2.59
C LEU A 35 -2.53 14.70 3.09
N VAL A 36 -3.39 15.40 2.34
CA VAL A 36 -4.82 15.53 2.69
C VAL A 36 -5.52 14.17 2.62
N ARG A 37 -5.29 13.39 1.56
CA ARG A 37 -5.88 12.06 1.40
C ARG A 37 -5.43 11.11 2.52
N ASP A 38 -4.15 11.09 2.82
CA ASP A 38 -3.55 10.29 3.88
C ASP A 38 -4.11 10.67 5.25
N HIS A 39 -4.20 11.97 5.55
CA HIS A 39 -4.81 12.44 6.79
C HIS A 39 -6.29 12.05 6.90
N LEU A 40 -7.07 12.19 5.84
CA LEU A 40 -8.48 11.78 5.82
C LEU A 40 -8.64 10.26 5.94
N ALA A 41 -7.77 9.48 5.30
CA ALA A 41 -7.75 8.03 5.42
C ALA A 41 -7.43 7.60 6.86
N LYS A 42 -6.44 8.23 7.51
CA LYS A 42 -6.11 8.00 8.92
C LYS A 42 -7.25 8.39 9.86
N LYS A 43 -7.92 9.51 9.62
CA LYS A 43 -9.08 9.95 10.39
C LYS A 43 -10.28 9.03 10.20
N GLY A 44 -10.51 8.52 8.99
CA GLY A 44 -11.53 7.50 8.69
C GLY A 44 -11.20 6.11 9.27
N ALA A 45 -9.93 5.73 9.27
CA ALA A 45 -9.42 4.50 9.85
C ALA A 45 -9.48 4.51 11.39
N SER A 46 -9.32 5.67 12.03
CA SER A 46 -9.56 5.83 13.47
C SER A 46 -11.01 5.49 13.88
N VAL A 47 -11.98 5.52 12.95
CA VAL A 47 -13.39 5.17 13.20
C VAL A 47 -13.67 3.70 12.86
N ARG A 48 -12.82 3.04 12.07
CA ARG A 48 -12.94 1.60 11.76
C ARG A 48 -11.68 0.91 12.19
N ALA A 49 -11.68 0.36 13.40
CA ALA A 49 -10.71 -0.57 13.99
C ALA A 49 -9.83 -1.30 12.96
N THR A 50 -8.84 -0.60 12.41
CA THR A 50 -7.92 -1.16 11.43
C THR A 50 -6.75 -1.62 12.26
N LYS A 51 -6.44 -2.91 12.19
CA LYS A 51 -5.32 -3.50 12.94
C LYS A 51 -4.09 -2.64 12.69
N THR A 52 -3.38 -2.29 13.76
CA THR A 52 -2.15 -1.51 13.63
C THR A 52 -1.13 -2.29 12.82
N THR A 53 -0.16 -1.62 12.20
CA THR A 53 0.93 -2.31 11.48
C THR A 53 1.61 -3.37 12.35
N ALA A 54 1.80 -3.08 13.64
CA ALA A 54 2.35 -4.03 14.60
C ALA A 54 1.43 -5.26 14.80
N GLN A 55 0.11 -5.07 14.90
CA GLN A 55 -0.85 -6.18 15.02
C GLN A 55 -0.87 -7.05 13.76
N VAL A 56 -0.79 -6.45 12.57
CA VAL A 56 -0.71 -7.21 11.31
C VAL A 56 0.59 -8.03 11.24
N LEU A 57 1.73 -7.43 11.63
CA LEU A 57 3.01 -8.14 11.64
C LEU A 57 3.03 -9.31 12.64
N LEU A 58 2.42 -9.12 13.82
CA LEU A 58 2.27 -10.19 14.81
C LEU A 58 1.36 -11.31 14.30
N GLU A 59 0.26 -11.00 13.62
CA GLU A 59 -0.61 -12.04 13.04
C GLU A 59 0.03 -12.80 11.89
N LEU A 60 0.91 -12.15 11.13
CA LEU A 60 1.71 -12.82 10.08
C LEU A 60 2.84 -13.67 10.68
N SER A 61 3.28 -13.39 11.91
CA SER A 61 4.26 -14.24 12.58
C SER A 61 3.61 -15.58 12.93
N GLY A 62 4.16 -16.67 12.39
CA GLY A 62 3.60 -18.02 12.53
C GLY A 62 2.56 -18.41 11.48
N SER A 63 2.05 -17.48 10.64
CA SER A 63 1.12 -17.85 9.55
C SER A 63 1.80 -18.67 8.43
N TRP A 64 3.13 -18.72 8.43
CA TRP A 64 3.96 -19.48 7.51
C TRP A 64 4.27 -20.90 8.02
N GLU A 65 3.91 -21.22 9.27
CA GLU A 65 4.04 -22.56 9.81
C GLU A 65 2.90 -23.43 9.26
N ASP A 66 3.21 -24.22 8.24
CA ASP A 66 2.30 -25.24 7.75
C ASP A 66 2.50 -26.54 8.55
N ARG A 67 1.40 -27.23 8.85
CA ARG A 67 1.44 -28.57 9.46
C ARG A 67 1.78 -29.65 8.44
N LYS A 68 1.64 -29.34 7.15
CA LYS A 68 1.99 -30.21 6.04
C LYS A 68 3.50 -30.30 5.91
N ASP A 69 3.97 -31.52 5.64
CA ASP A 69 5.36 -31.73 5.27
C ASP A 69 5.64 -31.15 3.86
N ALA A 70 6.91 -30.84 3.58
CA ALA A 70 7.36 -30.32 2.30
C ALA A 70 6.85 -31.17 1.11
N ASP A 71 6.86 -32.49 1.22
CA ASP A 71 6.41 -33.38 0.13
C ASP A 71 4.92 -33.21 -0.18
N GLN A 72 4.10 -32.98 0.85
CA GLN A 72 2.66 -32.75 0.70
C GLN A 72 2.38 -31.40 0.04
N ILE A 73 3.13 -30.37 0.42
CA ILE A 73 3.04 -29.03 -0.18
C ILE A 73 3.43 -29.09 -1.67
N ILE A 74 4.52 -29.79 -2.00
CA ILE A 74 4.97 -29.97 -3.38
C ILE A 74 3.91 -30.69 -4.22
N ALA A 75 3.33 -31.76 -3.70
CA ALA A 75 2.29 -32.54 -4.39
C ALA A 75 1.05 -31.68 -4.65
N GLU A 76 0.59 -30.92 -3.65
CA GLU A 76 -0.58 -30.04 -3.78
C GLU A 76 -0.36 -28.93 -4.81
N ILE A 77 0.80 -28.24 -4.76
CA ILE A 77 1.15 -27.21 -5.74
C ILE A 77 1.23 -27.80 -7.16
N SER A 78 1.79 -28.99 -7.28
CA SER A 78 1.90 -29.69 -8.57
C SER A 78 0.52 -30.08 -9.12
N HIS A 79 -0.38 -30.56 -8.27
CA HIS A 79 -1.76 -30.89 -8.65
C HIS A 79 -2.63 -29.67 -8.96
N ALA A 80 -2.46 -28.57 -8.21
CA ALA A 80 -3.21 -27.34 -8.40
C ALA A 80 -2.77 -26.55 -9.65
N ARG A 81 -1.62 -26.89 -10.24
CA ARG A 81 -1.09 -26.23 -11.42
C ARG A 81 -2.02 -26.45 -12.62
N LYS A 82 -2.72 -25.40 -13.03
CA LYS A 82 -3.45 -25.39 -14.30
C LYS A 82 -2.50 -25.07 -15.44
N ASN A 83 -2.15 -26.07 -16.24
CA ASN A 83 -1.40 -25.86 -17.47
C ASN A 83 -2.34 -25.21 -18.50
N SER A 84 -2.14 -23.91 -18.73
CA SER A 84 -2.85 -23.17 -19.78
C SER A 84 -2.18 -23.43 -21.13
N THR A 85 -2.83 -24.19 -22.00
CA THR A 85 -2.41 -24.36 -23.41
C THR A 85 -2.86 -23.20 -24.30
N LYS A 86 -3.42 -22.11 -23.75
CA LYS A 86 -3.87 -20.96 -24.55
C LYS A 86 -2.77 -20.28 -25.37
N LEU A 87 -1.50 -20.48 -25.01
CA LEU A 87 -0.35 -19.90 -25.71
C LEU A 87 0.39 -20.91 -26.61
N SER A 88 -0.04 -22.18 -26.67
CA SER A 88 0.66 -23.20 -27.47
C SER A 88 0.33 -23.13 -28.98
N GLY A 89 -0.58 -22.25 -29.40
CA GLY A 89 -0.97 -22.06 -30.79
C GLY A 89 -0.21 -20.96 -31.55
N GLY A 90 0.65 -20.18 -30.88
CA GLY A 90 1.29 -19.00 -31.49
C GLY A 90 0.30 -17.87 -31.85
N PHE A 91 0.84 -16.70 -32.19
CA PHE A 91 0.08 -15.59 -32.79
C PHE A 91 -0.11 -15.79 -34.28
#